data_AF-A0A9D7FUP6-F1
#
_entry.id   AF-A0A9D7FUP6-F1
#
_cell.length_a   1.000
_cell.length_b   1.000
_cell.length_c   1.000
_cell.angle_alpha   90.00
_cell.angle_beta   90.00
_cell.angle_gamma   90.00
#
_symmetry.space_group_name_H-M   'P 1'
#
loop_
_entity.id
_entity.type
_entity.pdbx_description
1 polymer ?
#
loop_
_entity_poly.entity_id
_entity_poly.type
_entity_poly.pdbx_seq_one_letter_code
_entity_poly.pdbx_strand_id
1 'polypeptide(L)'
;MANQLLAISSDESADELKSIINLQQGSQAALQSYINYFAGLLAGNYRALINAEVGGVKATATLTVSSTGSSNDEVCSVAGITFTAKTSGASGNQFNISSTPATQAANMAAAFNASADLDGIVTAEAVGAVVTLTAVTAGLEGNGTQLSEGLTNVALVAFAGGTDGDTLAIDLR
;
A
#
# COMPACT_ATOMS: atom_id res chain seq x y z
N MET A 1 8.45 -15.58 -0.51
CA MET A 1 7.18 -16.26 -0.81
C MET A 1 6.41 -15.34 -1.74
N ALA A 2 5.88 -15.85 -2.85
CA ALA A 2 5.06 -15.03 -3.74
C ALA A 2 3.68 -14.82 -3.09
N ASN A 3 3.24 -13.58 -2.96
CA ASN A 3 1.90 -13.29 -2.47
C ASN A 3 0.93 -13.45 -3.65
N GLN A 4 -0.15 -14.19 -3.43
CA GLN A 4 -1.23 -14.32 -4.41
C GLN A 4 -2.32 -13.30 -4.08
N LEU A 5 -2.62 -12.42 -5.02
CA LEU A 5 -3.79 -11.56 -4.96
C LEU A 5 -4.96 -12.26 -5.64
N LEU A 6 -6.13 -12.23 -5.00
CA LEU A 6 -7.37 -12.73 -5.57
C LEU A 6 -8.35 -11.57 -5.65
N ALA A 7 -8.57 -11.08 -6.87
CA ALA A 7 -9.55 -10.04 -7.14
C ALA A 7 -10.82 -10.66 -7.71
N ILE A 8 -11.97 -10.34 -7.11
CA ILE A 8 -13.28 -10.85 -7.52
C ILE A 8 -14.17 -9.67 -7.88
N SER A 9 -14.64 -9.65 -9.12
CA SER A 9 -15.66 -8.70 -9.57
C SER A 9 -17.01 -9.42 -9.64
N SER A 10 -17.88 -9.12 -8.66
CA SER A 10 -19.25 -9.66 -8.57
C SER A 10 -20.24 -8.74 -9.29
N ASP A 11 -21.34 -9.30 -9.81
CA ASP A 11 -22.49 -8.53 -10.28
C ASP A 11 -23.44 -8.07 -9.16
N GLU A 12 -23.38 -8.75 -8.01
CA GLU A 12 -24.00 -8.34 -6.74
C GLU A 12 -23.69 -6.89 -6.36
N SER A 13 -24.67 -6.19 -5.78
CA SER A 13 -24.42 -4.87 -5.19
C SER A 13 -23.49 -4.95 -3.99
N ALA A 14 -22.88 -3.83 -3.60
CA ALA A 14 -21.98 -3.79 -2.44
C ALA A 14 -22.66 -4.24 -1.13
N ASP A 15 -23.96 -3.98 -0.98
CA ASP A 15 -24.71 -4.36 0.22
C ASP A 15 -25.10 -5.85 0.20
N GLU A 16 -25.48 -6.38 -0.96
CA GLU A 16 -25.71 -7.82 -1.15
C GLU A 16 -24.42 -8.62 -0.92
N LEU A 17 -23.30 -8.18 -1.51
CA LEU A 17 -22.02 -8.83 -1.34
C LEU A 17 -21.55 -8.83 0.12
N LYS A 18 -21.77 -7.75 0.87
CA LYS A 18 -21.48 -7.72 2.33
C LYS A 18 -22.38 -8.63 3.14
N SER A 19 -23.64 -8.82 2.71
CA SER A 19 -24.57 -9.75 3.37
C SER A 19 -24.16 -11.21 3.17
N ILE A 20 -23.54 -11.52 2.02
CA ILE A 20 -23.05 -12.85 1.66
C ILE A 20 -21.65 -13.11 2.25
N ILE A 21 -20.75 -12.12 2.11
CA ILE A 21 -19.36 -12.15 2.57
C ILE A 21 -19.24 -11.27 3.83
N ASN A 22 -19.55 -11.85 4.99
CA ASN A 22 -19.48 -11.12 6.24
C ASN A 22 -18.06 -11.09 6.82
N LEU A 23 -17.34 -10.00 6.52
CA LEU A 23 -15.96 -9.76 6.99
C LEU A 23 -15.85 -9.31 8.45
N GLN A 24 -16.99 -9.04 9.12
CA GLN A 24 -16.97 -8.60 10.53
C GLN A 24 -16.86 -9.75 11.53
N GLN A 25 -16.90 -11.00 11.05
CA GLN A 25 -16.68 -12.17 11.87
C GLN A 25 -15.19 -12.52 11.91
N GLY A 26 -14.72 -13.17 12.98
CA GLY A 26 -13.32 -13.58 13.11
C GLY A 26 -12.83 -14.39 11.89
N SER A 27 -11.51 -14.44 11.68
CA SER A 27 -10.89 -14.87 10.41
C SER A 27 -11.38 -16.21 9.85
N GLN A 28 -11.75 -17.19 10.69
CA GLN A 28 -12.33 -18.46 10.24
C GLN A 28 -13.74 -18.32 9.65
N ALA A 29 -14.60 -17.51 10.28
CA ALA A 29 -15.97 -17.30 9.83
C ALA A 29 -16.01 -16.46 8.54
N ALA A 30 -15.14 -15.45 8.43
CA ALA A 30 -14.97 -14.70 7.19
C ALA A 30 -14.51 -15.62 6.04
N LEU A 31 -13.55 -16.52 6.29
CA LEU A 31 -13.10 -17.50 5.30
C LEU A 31 -14.22 -18.47 4.88
N GLN A 32 -15.04 -18.93 5.85
CA GLN A 32 -16.19 -19.79 5.55
C GLN A 32 -17.24 -19.07 4.68
N SER A 33 -17.47 -17.77 4.89
CA SER A 33 -18.33 -16.97 4.03
C SER A 33 -17.80 -16.88 2.59
N TYR A 34 -16.50 -16.72 2.39
CA TYR A 34 -15.90 -16.80 1.05
C TYR A 34 -16.09 -18.18 0.41
N ILE A 35 -15.89 -19.26 1.15
CA ILE A 35 -16.12 -20.63 0.66
C ILE A 35 -17.57 -20.79 0.19
N ASN A 36 -18.54 -20.31 0.97
CA ASN A 36 -19.96 -20.38 0.62
C ASN A 36 -20.28 -19.56 -0.64
N TYR A 37 -19.66 -18.39 -0.79
CA TYR A 37 -19.80 -17.56 -1.99
C TYR A 37 -19.27 -18.29 -3.25
N PHE A 38 -18.08 -18.88 -3.18
CA PHE A 38 -17.54 -19.70 -4.29
C PHE A 38 -18.41 -20.93 -4.60
N ALA A 39 -18.99 -21.57 -3.59
CA ALA A 39 -19.94 -22.65 -3.80
C ALA A 39 -21.20 -22.16 -4.54
N GLY A 40 -21.66 -20.94 -4.25
CA GLY A 40 -22.76 -20.29 -4.97
C GLY A 40 -22.44 -19.97 -6.43
N LEU A 41 -21.22 -19.50 -6.72
CA LEU A 41 -20.72 -19.32 -8.10
C LEU A 41 -20.72 -20.64 -8.87
N LEU A 42 -20.23 -21.72 -8.25
CA LEU A 42 -20.24 -23.07 -8.87
C LEU A 42 -21.67 -23.61 -9.09
N ALA A 43 -22.60 -23.27 -8.22
CA ALA A 43 -24.01 -23.64 -8.35
C ALA A 43 -24.78 -22.77 -9.36
N GLY A 44 -24.16 -21.71 -9.92
CA GLY A 44 -24.80 -20.77 -10.83
C GLY A 44 -25.75 -19.78 -10.17
N ASN A 45 -25.70 -19.64 -8.84
CA ASN A 45 -26.53 -18.68 -8.10
C ASN A 45 -26.02 -17.24 -8.24
N TYR A 46 -24.73 -17.07 -8.55
CA TYR A 46 -24.04 -15.79 -8.67
C TYR A 46 -23.19 -15.79 -9.94
N ARG A 47 -22.77 -14.61 -10.41
CA ARG A 47 -21.81 -14.49 -11.52
C ARG A 47 -20.65 -13.60 -11.09
N ALA A 48 -19.44 -14.00 -11.45
CA ALA A 48 -18.26 -13.21 -11.16
C ALA A 48 -17.18 -13.42 -12.21
N LEU A 49 -16.35 -12.40 -12.37
CA LEU A 49 -15.04 -12.54 -12.98
C LEU A 49 -14.01 -12.73 -11.86
N ILE A 50 -13.25 -13.82 -11.91
CA ILE A 50 -12.17 -14.08 -10.95
C ILE A 50 -10.84 -13.88 -11.67
N ASN A 51 -10.03 -12.97 -11.14
CA ASN A 51 -8.66 -12.74 -11.60
C ASN A 51 -7.69 -13.26 -10.53
N ALA A 52 -6.86 -14.23 -10.92
CA ALA A 52 -5.73 -14.69 -10.13
C ALA A 52 -4.45 -14.17 -10.77
N GLU A 53 -3.71 -13.36 -10.01
CA GLU A 53 -2.44 -12.79 -10.46
C GLU A 53 -1.29 -13.51 -9.76
N VAL A 54 -0.33 -13.99 -10.56
CA VAL A 54 0.84 -14.73 -10.06
C VAL A 54 2.11 -14.14 -10.64
N GLY A 55 3.13 -13.99 -9.80
CA GLY A 55 4.44 -13.48 -10.24
C GLY A 55 4.49 -11.98 -10.46
N GLY A 56 3.45 -11.24 -10.05
CA GLY A 56 3.48 -9.78 -10.04
C GLY A 56 4.60 -9.26 -9.11
N VAL A 57 5.23 -8.16 -9.54
CA VAL A 57 6.26 -7.46 -8.77
C VAL A 57 5.67 -6.17 -8.21
N LYS A 58 6.01 -5.87 -6.96
CA LYS A 58 5.60 -4.62 -6.29
C LYS A 58 6.51 -3.49 -6.73
N ALA A 59 5.90 -2.35 -7.07
CA ALA A 59 6.65 -1.14 -7.35
C ALA A 59 7.37 -0.64 -6.08
N THR A 60 8.56 -0.07 -6.27
CA THR A 60 9.33 0.54 -5.18
C THR A 60 9.74 1.95 -5.53
N ALA A 61 9.85 2.79 -4.51
CA ALA A 61 10.36 4.15 -4.57
C ALA A 61 11.41 4.36 -3.47
N THR A 62 12.29 5.33 -3.62
CA THR A 62 13.28 5.63 -2.57
C THR A 62 13.34 7.11 -2.26
N LEU A 63 13.47 7.43 -0.98
CA LEU A 63 13.79 8.75 -0.46
C LEU A 63 15.17 8.67 0.20
N THR A 64 16.15 9.38 -0.36
CA THR A 64 17.52 9.40 0.16
C THR A 64 17.77 10.72 0.88
N VAL A 65 17.98 10.64 2.20
CA VAL A 65 18.31 11.80 3.03
C VAL A 65 19.81 12.09 2.88
N SER A 66 20.15 13.23 2.30
CA SER A 66 21.53 13.57 1.93
C SER A 66 22.29 14.35 3.01
N SER A 67 21.57 15.05 3.88
CA SER A 67 22.14 15.87 4.94
C SER A 67 21.20 15.97 6.14
N THR A 68 21.69 16.56 7.22
CA THR A 68 20.93 16.76 8.46
C THR A 68 19.93 17.89 8.30
N GLY A 69 18.65 17.59 8.52
CA GLY A 69 17.62 18.60 8.75
C GLY A 69 16.95 19.12 7.49
N SER A 70 15.77 18.59 7.20
CA SER A 70 14.74 19.38 6.52
C SER A 70 14.42 20.59 7.40
N SER A 71 14.05 21.73 6.81
CA SER A 71 13.56 22.85 7.61
C SER A 71 12.24 22.47 8.28
N ASN A 72 11.94 23.10 9.42
CA ASN A 72 10.64 22.93 10.06
C ASN A 72 9.52 23.33 9.08
N ASP A 73 8.44 22.54 9.07
CA ASP A 73 7.27 22.70 8.20
C ASP A 73 7.50 22.41 6.71
N GLU A 74 8.67 21.90 6.31
CA GLU A 74 8.81 21.33 4.98
C GLU A 74 7.95 20.06 4.86
N VAL A 75 7.49 19.80 3.63
CA VAL A 75 6.52 18.73 3.36
C VAL A 75 7.01 17.81 2.26
N CYS A 76 6.68 16.52 2.40
CA CYS A 76 6.67 15.57 1.30
C CYS A 76 5.27 14.95 1.21
N SER A 77 4.95 14.29 0.10
CA SER A 77 3.71 13.54 -0.02
C SER A 77 3.94 12.15 -0.56
N VAL A 78 3.29 11.17 0.06
CA VAL A 78 3.35 9.75 -0.32
C VAL A 78 1.92 9.31 -0.64
N ALA A 79 1.70 8.77 -1.83
CA ALA A 79 0.38 8.41 -2.34
C ALA A 79 -0.67 9.55 -2.22
N GLY A 80 -0.23 10.80 -2.34
CA GLY A 80 -1.08 11.99 -2.18
C GLY A 80 -1.33 12.42 -0.72
N ILE A 81 -0.83 11.68 0.27
CA ILE A 81 -0.91 12.03 1.69
C ILE A 81 0.29 12.89 2.08
N THR A 82 0.03 14.08 2.60
CA THR A 82 1.07 15.04 3.01
C THR A 82 1.64 14.71 4.38
N PHE A 83 2.97 14.65 4.47
CA PHE A 83 3.73 14.52 5.71
C PHE A 83 4.53 15.78 5.97
N THR A 84 4.51 16.27 7.21
CA THR A 84 5.20 17.50 7.60
C THR A 84 6.39 17.22 8.53
N ALA A 85 7.54 17.80 8.22
CA ALA A 85 8.73 17.78 9.07
C ALA A 85 8.53 18.72 10.27
N LYS A 86 8.77 18.23 11.49
CA LYS A 86 8.68 19.02 12.72
C LYS A 86 9.97 18.98 13.52
N THR A 87 10.37 20.10 14.11
CA THR A 87 11.57 20.14 14.95
C THR A 87 11.47 19.18 16.14
N SER A 88 10.29 19.07 16.75
CA SER A 88 9.98 18.10 17.80
C SER A 88 8.46 17.96 17.98
N GLY A 89 8.03 16.93 18.71
CA GLY A 89 6.62 16.74 19.06
C GLY A 89 5.72 16.35 17.89
N ALA A 90 6.28 15.71 16.84
CA ALA A 90 5.50 15.24 15.70
C ALA A 90 4.33 14.34 16.12
N SER A 91 3.18 14.53 15.48
CA SER A 91 1.95 13.76 15.69
C SER A 91 1.17 13.60 14.38
N GLY A 92 0.40 12.51 14.23
CA GLY A 92 -0.31 12.22 12.99
C GLY A 92 0.63 12.05 11.79
N ASN A 93 0.30 12.65 10.66
CA ASN A 93 1.13 12.65 9.44
C ASN A 93 2.29 13.66 9.54
N GLN A 94 3.15 13.47 10.56
CA GLN A 94 4.31 14.30 10.83
C GLN A 94 5.48 13.41 11.24
N PHE A 95 6.71 13.85 10.97
CA PHE A 95 7.91 13.19 11.46
C PHE A 95 8.86 14.19 12.13
N ASN A 96 9.60 13.72 13.13
CA ASN A 96 10.59 14.56 13.80
C ASN A 96 11.85 14.68 12.93
N ILE A 97 12.31 15.91 12.73
CA ILE A 97 13.62 16.21 12.15
C ILE A 97 14.70 15.67 13.09
N SER A 98 15.86 15.29 12.54
CA SER A 98 16.96 14.74 13.34
C SER A 98 18.32 15.18 12.85
N SER A 99 19.30 15.08 13.75
CA SER A 99 20.68 15.51 13.54
C SER A 99 21.52 14.52 12.74
N THR A 100 20.96 13.39 12.30
CA THR A 100 21.63 12.46 11.38
C THR A 100 20.67 12.05 10.26
N PRO A 101 21.17 11.85 9.02
CA PRO A 101 20.34 11.36 7.93
C PRO A 101 19.67 10.01 8.24
N ALA A 102 20.37 9.12 8.95
CA ALA A 102 19.85 7.79 9.27
C ALA A 102 18.70 7.83 10.28
N THR A 103 18.83 8.64 11.33
CA THR A 103 17.72 8.84 12.29
C THR A 103 16.54 9.54 11.62
N GLN A 104 16.80 10.49 10.72
CA GLN A 104 15.73 11.16 9.99
C GLN A 104 14.97 10.19 9.07
N ALA A 105 15.68 9.34 8.31
CA ALA A 105 15.06 8.29 7.49
C ALA A 105 14.21 7.33 8.34
N ALA A 106 14.71 6.92 9.51
CA ALA A 106 13.96 6.09 10.44
C ALA A 106 12.67 6.77 10.94
N ASN A 107 12.73 8.05 11.29
CA ASN A 107 11.55 8.82 11.71
C ASN A 107 10.52 8.95 10.58
N MET A 108 10.97 9.16 9.34
CA MET A 108 10.10 9.21 8.16
C MET A 108 9.40 7.87 7.95
N ALA A 109 10.15 6.76 7.91
CA ALA A 109 9.56 5.43 7.74
C ALA A 109 8.56 5.08 8.84
N ALA A 110 8.85 5.45 10.10
CA ALA A 110 7.93 5.27 11.22
C ALA A 110 6.65 6.07 11.04
N ALA A 111 6.74 7.34 10.62
CA ALA A 111 5.57 8.18 10.36
C ALA A 111 4.72 7.66 9.20
N PHE A 112 5.34 7.22 8.11
CA PHE A 112 4.62 6.65 6.96
C PHE A 112 3.85 5.39 7.35
N ASN A 113 4.48 4.45 8.05
CA ASN A 113 3.82 3.21 8.50
C ASN A 113 2.77 3.44 9.59
N ALA A 114 2.83 4.54 10.34
CA ALA A 114 1.84 4.87 11.36
C ALA A 114 0.60 5.59 10.79
N SER A 115 0.65 6.04 9.53
CA SER A 115 -0.46 6.75 8.89
C SER A 115 -1.56 5.78 8.50
N ALA A 116 -2.76 5.96 9.07
CA ALA A 116 -3.93 5.17 8.71
C ALA A 116 -4.38 5.40 7.25
N ASP A 117 -4.06 6.57 6.68
CA ASP A 117 -4.40 6.91 5.30
C ASP A 117 -3.51 6.18 4.26
N LEU A 118 -2.37 5.65 4.70
CA LEU A 118 -1.47 4.85 3.85
C LEU A 118 -1.66 3.34 4.04
N ASP A 119 -2.55 2.92 4.94
CA ASP A 119 -2.77 1.51 5.21
C ASP A 119 -3.30 0.80 3.95
N GLY A 120 -2.70 -0.33 3.62
CA GLY A 120 -3.00 -1.05 2.38
C GLY A 120 -2.50 -0.40 1.08
N ILE A 121 -1.77 0.72 1.13
CA ILE A 121 -1.23 1.40 -0.07
C ILE A 121 0.28 1.20 -0.19
N VAL A 122 1.06 1.59 0.83
CA VAL A 122 2.52 1.48 0.84
C VAL A 122 3.06 1.05 2.19
N THR A 123 4.19 0.37 2.18
CA THR A 123 5.01 0.06 3.36
C THR A 123 6.36 0.74 3.25
N ALA A 124 6.87 1.32 4.33
CA ALA A 124 8.15 2.00 4.39
C ALA A 124 9.19 1.22 5.22
N GLU A 125 10.42 1.15 4.73
CA GLU A 125 11.56 0.61 5.48
C GLU A 125 12.74 1.59 5.37
N ALA A 126 13.44 1.84 6.48
CA ALA A 126 14.62 2.69 6.51
C ALA A 126 15.88 1.87 6.78
N VAL A 127 16.87 1.99 5.89
CA VAL A 127 18.21 1.40 6.07
C VAL A 127 19.26 2.47 5.83
N GLY A 128 20.00 2.82 6.89
CA GLY A 128 20.90 3.98 6.85
C GLY A 128 20.10 5.25 6.52
N ALA A 129 20.56 6.01 5.53
CA ALA A 129 19.93 7.28 5.13
C ALA A 129 18.85 7.13 4.03
N VAL A 130 18.46 5.91 3.68
CA VAL A 130 17.50 5.63 2.60
C VAL A 130 16.22 5.06 3.17
N VAL A 131 15.09 5.65 2.80
CA VAL A 131 13.76 5.10 3.00
C VAL A 131 13.31 4.45 1.70
N THR A 132 13.06 3.15 1.73
CA THR A 132 12.46 2.40 0.64
C THR A 132 10.96 2.30 0.89
N LEU A 133 10.16 2.81 -0.05
CA LEU A 133 8.72 2.62 -0.08
C LEU A 133 8.40 1.48 -1.02
N THR A 134 7.52 0.58 -0.61
CA THR A 134 7.06 -0.55 -1.42
C THR A 134 5.54 -0.51 -1.51
N ALA A 135 4.98 -0.59 -2.71
CA ALA A 135 3.54 -0.71 -2.89
C ALA A 135 3.01 -2.00 -2.23
N VAL A 136 1.84 -1.94 -1.60
CA VAL A 136 1.25 -3.11 -0.94
C VAL A 136 0.75 -4.12 -1.98
N THR A 137 0.19 -3.65 -3.08
CA THR A 137 -0.27 -4.48 -4.20
C THR A 137 0.84 -4.60 -5.25
N ALA A 138 0.96 -5.79 -5.83
CA ALA A 138 1.84 -6.02 -6.98
C ALA A 138 1.15 -5.53 -8.26
N GLY A 139 1.93 -5.12 -9.26
CA GLY A 139 1.36 -4.68 -10.54
C GLY A 139 1.93 -3.36 -11.04
N LEU A 140 1.58 -3.05 -12.29
CA LEU A 140 1.87 -1.79 -12.95
C LEU A 140 1.17 -0.61 -12.26
N GLU A 141 0.05 -0.85 -11.56
CA GLU A 141 -0.67 0.18 -10.80
C GLU A 141 0.24 0.88 -9.77
N GLY A 142 1.12 0.11 -9.11
CA GLY A 142 2.04 0.65 -8.12
C GLY A 142 3.00 1.70 -8.69
N ASN A 143 3.33 1.61 -9.99
CA ASN A 143 4.21 2.58 -10.67
C ASN A 143 3.54 3.96 -10.82
N GLY A 144 2.20 4.01 -10.79
CA GLY A 144 1.43 5.25 -10.84
C GLY A 144 1.25 5.94 -9.49
N THR A 145 1.74 5.34 -8.40
CA THR A 145 1.60 5.91 -7.05
C THR A 145 2.30 7.25 -6.97
N GLN A 146 1.54 8.29 -6.64
CA GLN A 146 2.08 9.65 -6.56
C GLN A 146 3.06 9.78 -5.40
N LEU A 147 4.20 10.41 -5.67
CA LEU A 147 5.22 10.70 -4.67
C LEU A 147 5.83 12.03 -5.03
N SER A 148 5.82 12.96 -4.07
CA SER A 148 6.38 14.30 -4.26
C SER A 148 7.32 14.64 -3.11
N GLU A 149 8.43 15.25 -3.45
CA GLU A 149 9.44 15.64 -2.48
C GLU A 149 9.55 17.16 -2.40
N GLY A 150 9.46 17.70 -1.19
CA GLY A 150 9.56 19.13 -0.90
C GLY A 150 10.50 19.44 0.26
N LEU A 151 11.21 18.44 0.78
CA LEU A 151 12.25 18.58 1.79
C LEU A 151 13.57 18.97 1.09
N THR A 152 14.28 19.93 1.66
CA THR A 152 15.49 20.51 1.04
C THR A 152 16.69 19.56 1.00
N ASN A 153 16.65 18.49 1.80
CA ASN A 153 17.75 17.55 1.98
C ASN A 153 17.45 16.14 1.46
N VAL A 154 16.32 15.92 0.78
CA VAL A 154 15.90 14.58 0.33
C VAL A 154 15.89 14.51 -1.19
N ALA A 155 16.51 13.46 -1.73
CA ALA A 155 16.41 13.10 -3.13
C ALA A 155 15.39 11.98 -3.31
N LEU A 156 14.57 12.08 -4.35
CA LEU A 156 13.48 11.16 -4.63
C LEU A 156 13.75 10.35 -5.92
N VAL A 157 13.51 9.05 -5.84
CA VAL A 157 13.26 8.19 -7.00
C VAL A 157 11.81 7.73 -6.93
N ALA A 158 11.01 8.05 -7.95
CA ALA A 158 9.59 7.71 -8.02
C ALA A 158 9.35 6.20 -8.09
N PHE A 159 8.10 5.78 -7.83
CA PHE A 159 7.70 4.38 -7.91
C PHE A 159 7.95 3.80 -9.29
N ALA A 160 8.66 2.68 -9.34
CA ALA A 160 8.95 1.94 -10.56
C ALA A 160 9.15 0.44 -10.29
N GLY A 161 9.26 -0.34 -11.36
CA GLY A 161 9.61 -1.76 -11.31
C GLY A 161 8.46 -2.71 -10.99
N GLY A 162 7.24 -2.20 -10.77
CA GLY A 162 6.05 -3.03 -10.65
C GLY A 162 5.67 -3.68 -11.97
N THR A 163 5.18 -4.93 -11.93
CA THR A 163 4.71 -5.71 -13.09
C THR A 163 3.51 -6.57 -12.69
N ASP A 164 2.55 -6.77 -13.59
CA ASP A 164 1.31 -7.51 -13.31
C ASP A 164 1.50 -9.04 -13.20
N GLY A 165 2.67 -9.54 -13.61
CA GLY A 165 2.92 -10.98 -13.70
C GLY A 165 2.01 -11.65 -14.73
N ASP A 166 1.67 -12.91 -14.50
CA ASP A 166 0.70 -13.65 -15.31
C ASP A 166 -0.68 -13.54 -14.67
N THR A 167 -1.67 -13.08 -15.46
CA THR A 167 -3.08 -13.07 -15.05
C THR A 167 -3.79 -14.30 -15.59
N LEU A 168 -4.38 -15.10 -14.69
CA LEU A 168 -5.34 -16.14 -15.06
C LEU A 168 -6.75 -15.62 -14.78
N ALA A 169 -7.49 -15.35 -15.85
CA ALA A 169 -8.89 -14.98 -15.77
C ALA A 169 -9.78 -16.22 -15.89
N ILE A 170 -10.69 -16.40 -14.92
CA ILE A 170 -11.75 -17.39 -14.98
C ILE A 170 -13.06 -16.63 -15.11
N ASP A 171 -13.66 -16.71 -16.30
CA ASP A 171 -14.97 -16.10 -16.58
C ASP A 171 -16.08 -17.08 -16.23
N LEU A 172 -16.87 -16.75 -15.20
CA LEU A 172 -18.03 -17.53 -14.76
C LEU A 172 -19.33 -16.77 -15.02
N ARG A 173 -19.34 -15.84 -15.97
CA ARG A 173 -20.54 -15.12 -16.41
C ARG A 173 -21.30 -15.90 -17.47
#